data_AF-A0A537H2W9-F1
#
_entry.id   AF-A0A537H2W9-F1
#
_cell.length_a   1.000
_cell.length_b   1.000
_cell.length_c   1.000
_cell.angle_alpha   90.00
_cell.angle_beta   90.00
_cell.angle_gamma   90.00
#
_symmetry.space_group_name_H-M   'P 1'
#
loop_
_entity.id
_entity.type
_entity.pdbx_description
1 polymer ?
#
loop_
_entity_poly.entity_id
_entity_poly.type
_entity_poly.pdbx_seq_one_letter_code
_entity_poly.pdbx_strand_id
1 'polypeptide(L)'
;MSRPQQTRFVTRALVLVVIMGLGALFAVHPYIAQGTTVPPGQLPSWNPAVPCTAVLTSIEGIIGSQPNANGGATYGGGGFIPGIPNKRSTSPPCTVNGNTTFVEVHGVQMLTLTNVVEDCAQYPNGNFCDTTSNFKDPKCASSDVNLCQMHMEIDQAWKSAGIAPQNPPVTTQLFDIQGFVYWDDGHLNDSWHSYTGWEIHPISAWRYSSSSTPDFGLTMNLNKLSVQQGSSSTATLVVTGLDGFNGTVTLSAFVTSKIANTTTVTLNPPSVSITPGGSATSILTIQASPSALVYNYWTVTLKGTNGGLTHTLLVTLAITRPPPDFNISASPASATLTPGSSRSVTITLQSMYNFTGTVNLAASVAPADTTASLSPVGPSASLSPTSVTIAGNGSATSTLSVSTSLLTTPGTYTVTIKADSGTLSHSTTVTITVSLT
;
A
#
# COMPACT_ATOMS: atom_id res chain seq x y z
N MET A 1 -24.99 84.33 -60.01
CA MET A 1 -25.02 82.95 -60.54
C MET A 1 -24.63 81.98 -59.42
N SER A 2 -25.54 81.04 -59.13
CA SER A 2 -25.35 79.70 -58.51
C SER A 2 -24.39 79.46 -57.33
N ARG A 3 -24.98 79.10 -56.17
CA ARG A 3 -24.48 78.13 -55.15
C ARG A 3 -24.30 76.72 -55.78
N PRO A 4 -23.60 75.70 -55.17
CA PRO A 4 -23.68 75.27 -53.75
C PRO A 4 -22.38 74.69 -53.08
N GLN A 5 -22.24 74.80 -51.75
CA GLN A 5 -22.29 73.76 -50.66
C GLN A 5 -21.35 72.53 -50.75
N GLN A 6 -20.60 72.25 -49.66
CA GLN A 6 -20.89 71.18 -48.66
C GLN A 6 -19.77 71.07 -47.59
N THR A 7 -20.05 71.43 -46.31
CA THR A 7 -20.19 70.56 -45.08
C THR A 7 -18.89 69.97 -44.51
N ARG A 8 -18.34 70.53 -43.41
CA ARG A 8 -18.47 70.15 -41.97
C ARG A 8 -17.87 68.77 -41.59
N PHE A 9 -16.87 68.72 -40.71
CA PHE A 9 -17.01 68.53 -39.25
C PHE A 9 -15.64 68.48 -38.53
N VAL A 10 -15.68 68.89 -37.26
CA VAL A 10 -14.59 69.11 -36.28
C VAL A 10 -14.54 67.94 -35.30
N THR A 11 -13.36 67.46 -34.89
CA THR A 11 -13.15 67.02 -33.48
C THR A 11 -11.68 67.12 -33.04
N ARG A 12 -11.50 67.58 -31.79
CA ARG A 12 -10.26 67.92 -31.07
C ARG A 12 -9.64 66.72 -30.32
N ALA A 13 -8.43 66.99 -29.77
CA ALA A 13 -7.83 66.47 -28.52
C ALA A 13 -6.88 65.26 -28.71
N LEU A 14 -5.79 65.04 -27.97
CA LEU A 14 -5.15 65.71 -26.82
C LEU A 14 -3.66 65.26 -26.78
N VAL A 15 -2.84 65.98 -26.00
CA VAL A 15 -1.39 65.82 -25.74
C VAL A 15 -1.02 64.49 -25.06
N LEU A 16 0.15 63.92 -25.38
CA LEU A 16 0.87 62.98 -24.50
C LEU A 16 2.36 63.35 -24.41
N VAL A 17 2.82 63.62 -23.18
CA VAL A 17 4.21 63.84 -22.78
C VAL A 17 4.84 62.49 -22.44
N VAL A 18 6.01 62.21 -23.00
CA VAL A 18 6.81 61.01 -22.72
C VAL A 18 7.68 61.27 -21.50
N ILE A 19 7.49 60.50 -20.42
CA ILE A 19 8.47 60.36 -19.34
C ILE A 19 8.89 58.89 -19.32
N MET A 20 10.10 58.61 -19.82
CA MET A 20 10.79 57.34 -19.58
C MET A 20 11.47 57.41 -18.22
N GLY A 21 11.04 56.52 -17.33
CA GLY A 21 11.67 56.26 -16.05
C GLY A 21 11.21 54.90 -15.53
N LEU A 22 11.57 53.82 -16.22
CA LEU A 22 11.39 52.46 -15.70
C LEU A 22 12.53 52.16 -14.71
N GLY A 23 12.29 52.42 -13.43
CA GLY A 23 12.92 51.68 -12.36
C GLY A 23 12.22 50.33 -12.24
N ALA A 24 12.93 49.24 -12.55
CA ALA A 24 12.46 47.89 -12.30
C ALA A 24 12.38 47.63 -10.79
N LEU A 25 11.25 47.97 -10.18
CA LEU A 25 10.84 47.42 -8.89
C LEU A 25 10.33 46.00 -9.17
N PHE A 26 11.20 45.00 -8.98
CA PHE A 26 10.76 43.64 -8.72
C PHE A 26 10.00 43.65 -7.39
N ALA A 27 8.70 43.88 -7.46
CA ALA A 27 7.82 43.66 -6.32
C ALA A 27 7.66 42.14 -6.13
N VAL A 28 8.58 41.54 -5.37
CA VAL A 28 8.34 40.27 -4.68
C VAL A 28 7.08 40.45 -3.84
N HIS A 29 5.95 39.98 -4.36
CA HIS A 29 4.72 39.91 -3.59
C HIS A 29 4.69 38.54 -2.90
N PRO A 30 5.02 38.47 -1.61
CA PRO A 30 4.80 37.25 -0.85
C PRO A 30 3.32 36.87 -0.85
N TYR A 31 3.01 35.63 -1.26
CA TYR A 31 1.65 35.12 -1.24
C TYR A 31 1.22 34.84 0.21
N ILE A 32 0.35 35.69 0.74
CA ILE A 32 -0.54 35.37 1.85
C ILE A 32 -1.88 34.99 1.21
N ALA A 33 -2.35 33.76 1.43
CA ALA A 33 -3.62 33.30 0.87
C ALA A 33 -4.78 34.14 1.43
N GLN A 34 -5.42 34.97 0.61
CA GLN A 34 -6.68 35.61 0.95
C GLN A 34 -7.84 34.65 0.63
N GLY A 35 -8.68 34.37 1.64
CA GLY A 35 -9.69 33.32 1.58
C GLY A 35 -10.74 33.56 0.48
N THR A 36 -10.74 32.69 -0.52
CA THR A 36 -11.89 32.48 -1.42
C THR A 36 -12.61 31.20 -0.99
N THR A 37 -13.94 31.18 -1.13
CA THR A 37 -14.75 30.00 -0.82
C THR A 37 -14.48 28.90 -1.84
N VAL A 38 -13.77 27.86 -1.43
CA VAL A 38 -13.49 26.69 -2.27
C VAL A 38 -14.66 25.69 -2.15
N PRO A 39 -15.13 25.10 -3.26
CA PRO A 39 -16.16 24.05 -3.21
C PRO A 39 -15.71 22.86 -2.33
N PRO A 40 -16.61 22.25 -1.54
CA PRO A 40 -16.28 21.05 -0.77
C PRO A 40 -15.71 19.94 -1.66
N GLY A 41 -14.56 19.37 -1.27
CA GLY A 41 -13.92 18.25 -1.98
C GLY A 41 -12.91 18.62 -3.09
N GLN A 42 -12.60 19.91 -3.29
CA GLN A 42 -11.44 20.34 -4.08
C GLN A 42 -10.56 21.23 -3.20
N LEU A 43 -9.25 20.99 -3.16
CA LEU A 43 -8.30 21.80 -2.38
C LEU A 43 -7.21 22.30 -3.31
N PRO A 44 -7.47 23.31 -4.16
CA PRO A 44 -6.46 23.81 -5.08
C PRO A 44 -5.29 24.40 -4.29
N SER A 45 -4.10 24.40 -4.89
CA SER A 45 -2.98 25.07 -4.27
C SER A 45 -3.26 26.56 -4.06
N TRP A 46 -2.89 27.07 -2.89
CA TRP A 46 -2.84 28.50 -2.59
C TRP A 46 -1.63 29.18 -3.26
N ASN A 47 -0.65 28.39 -3.72
CA ASN A 47 0.49 28.87 -4.46
C ASN A 47 0.25 28.70 -5.97
N PRO A 48 0.14 29.78 -6.76
CA PRO A 48 -0.17 29.69 -8.19
C PRO A 48 0.94 29.01 -9.01
N ALA A 49 2.15 28.86 -8.47
CA ALA A 49 3.23 28.09 -9.10
C ALA A 49 3.03 26.57 -8.98
N VAL A 50 2.10 26.12 -8.13
CA VAL A 50 1.84 24.70 -7.89
C VAL A 50 0.52 24.29 -8.56
N PRO A 51 0.56 23.48 -9.62
CA PRO A 51 -0.64 23.07 -10.36
C PRO A 51 -1.41 21.93 -9.67
N CYS A 52 -0.99 21.52 -8.48
CA CYS A 52 -1.55 20.37 -7.77
C CYS A 52 -2.81 20.73 -6.99
N THR A 53 -3.71 19.74 -6.87
CA THR A 53 -4.80 19.74 -5.89
C THR A 53 -4.32 18.98 -4.67
N ALA A 54 -4.38 19.62 -3.50
CA ALA A 54 -4.02 19.03 -2.23
C ALA A 54 -5.00 17.94 -1.82
N VAL A 55 -4.51 17.01 -1.01
CA VAL A 55 -5.34 16.11 -0.20
C VAL A 55 -5.31 16.64 1.23
N LEU A 56 -6.48 16.92 1.81
CA LEU A 56 -6.57 17.27 3.23
C LEU A 56 -6.23 16.04 4.06
N THR A 57 -5.29 16.22 4.98
CA THR A 57 -4.81 15.16 5.87
C THR A 57 -4.39 15.75 7.21
N SER A 58 -4.02 14.89 8.14
CA SER A 58 -3.37 15.27 9.40
C SER A 58 -1.89 14.89 9.38
N ILE A 59 -1.14 15.28 10.40
CA ILE A 59 0.26 14.84 10.57
C ILE A 59 0.33 13.31 10.63
N GLU A 60 -0.54 12.70 11.43
CA GLU A 60 -0.63 11.25 11.59
C GLU A 60 -1.03 10.56 10.28
N GLY A 61 -1.80 11.24 9.42
CA GLY A 61 -2.09 10.76 8.08
C GLY A 61 -0.86 10.73 7.18
N ILE A 62 0.08 11.67 7.36
CA ILE A 62 1.32 11.71 6.59
C ILE A 62 2.31 10.66 7.12
N ILE A 63 2.61 10.69 8.42
CA ILE A 63 3.68 9.88 9.00
C ILE A 63 3.24 8.48 9.41
N GLY A 64 1.94 8.27 9.61
CA GLY A 64 1.36 7.01 10.05
C GLY A 64 1.49 6.75 11.55
N SER A 65 1.17 5.53 11.95
CA SER A 65 1.11 5.10 13.36
C SER A 65 2.15 4.04 13.76
N GLN A 66 3.11 3.74 12.86
CA GLN A 66 4.14 2.72 13.10
C GLN A 66 5.44 3.37 13.60
N PRO A 67 5.76 3.30 14.90
CA PRO A 67 6.99 3.86 15.44
C PRO A 67 8.21 2.98 15.11
N ASN A 68 9.36 3.63 14.97
CA ASN A 68 10.68 3.02 14.95
C ASN A 68 11.23 2.85 16.38
N ALA A 69 12.47 2.35 16.50
CA ALA A 69 13.09 2.09 17.81
C ALA A 69 13.27 3.34 18.69
N ASN A 70 13.27 4.54 18.10
CA ASN A 70 13.39 5.83 18.77
C ASN A 70 12.03 6.52 18.99
N GLY A 71 10.92 5.88 18.61
CA GLY A 71 9.55 6.43 18.72
C GLY A 71 9.09 7.27 17.52
N GLY A 72 9.99 7.65 16.62
CA GLY A 72 9.62 8.38 15.40
C GLY A 72 8.99 7.48 14.33
N ALA A 73 8.37 8.07 13.32
CA ALA A 73 7.66 7.29 12.31
C ALA A 73 8.60 6.52 11.36
N THR A 74 8.15 5.35 10.91
CA THR A 74 8.83 4.56 9.88
C THR A 74 8.39 4.97 8.47
N TYR A 75 9.24 4.71 7.45
CA TYR A 75 8.84 4.85 6.05
C TYR A 75 7.62 4.00 5.73
N GLY A 76 7.61 2.74 6.18
CA GLY A 76 6.51 1.81 5.91
C GLY A 76 5.17 2.20 6.54
N GLY A 77 5.19 3.00 7.60
CA GLY A 77 3.99 3.51 8.24
C GLY A 77 3.32 4.67 7.50
N GLY A 78 4.05 5.41 6.68
CA GLY A 78 3.57 6.67 6.11
C GLY A 78 2.44 6.53 5.09
N GLY A 79 1.55 7.51 5.04
CA GLY A 79 0.38 7.52 4.16
C GLY A 79 0.66 7.98 2.72
N PHE A 80 1.79 8.64 2.48
CA PHE A 80 2.09 9.35 1.22
C PHE A 80 3.37 8.85 0.54
N ILE A 81 3.60 7.55 0.59
CA ILE A 81 4.79 6.89 0.02
C ILE A 81 4.77 6.89 -1.51
N PRO A 82 5.88 7.19 -2.21
CA PRO A 82 7.22 7.45 -1.66
C PRO A 82 7.50 8.92 -1.29
N GLY A 83 6.52 9.81 -1.40
CA GLY A 83 6.74 11.26 -1.41
C GLY A 83 7.27 11.74 -2.77
N ILE A 84 7.69 13.00 -2.85
CA ILE A 84 8.37 13.51 -4.04
C ILE A 84 9.78 12.93 -4.15
N PRO A 85 10.32 12.73 -5.37
CA PRO A 85 11.64 12.11 -5.54
C PRO A 85 12.81 13.07 -5.31
N ASN A 86 12.55 14.39 -5.28
CA ASN A 86 13.58 15.41 -5.17
C ASN A 86 13.04 16.62 -4.39
N LYS A 87 13.57 16.83 -3.18
CA LYS A 87 13.21 17.95 -2.30
C LYS A 87 13.50 19.33 -2.89
N ARG A 88 14.49 19.41 -3.78
CA ARG A 88 14.93 20.66 -4.46
C ARG A 88 14.17 20.99 -5.75
N SER A 89 13.18 20.17 -6.14
CA SER A 89 12.44 20.42 -7.39
C SER A 89 11.56 21.66 -7.25
N THR A 90 11.68 22.62 -8.17
CA THR A 90 10.78 23.78 -8.27
C THR A 90 9.48 23.47 -9.01
N SER A 91 9.32 22.22 -9.47
CA SER A 91 8.08 21.70 -10.05
C SER A 91 7.91 20.22 -9.63
N PRO A 92 7.70 19.93 -8.33
CA PRO A 92 7.52 18.56 -7.89
C PRO A 92 6.29 17.92 -8.53
N PRO A 93 6.33 16.61 -8.83
CA PRO A 93 5.19 15.93 -9.44
C PRO A 93 4.04 15.82 -8.44
N CYS A 94 2.79 16.13 -8.86
CA CYS A 94 1.60 16.02 -8.00
C CYS A 94 1.28 14.57 -7.59
N THR A 95 1.76 13.59 -8.38
CA THR A 95 1.65 12.18 -8.06
C THR A 95 2.95 11.43 -8.38
N VAL A 96 3.28 10.44 -7.55
CA VAL A 96 4.40 9.51 -7.78
C VAL A 96 3.89 8.10 -7.57
N ASN A 97 4.08 7.23 -8.58
CA ASN A 97 3.53 5.86 -8.58
C ASN A 97 2.01 5.79 -8.33
N GLY A 98 1.28 6.82 -8.76
CA GLY A 98 -0.17 6.95 -8.57
C GLY A 98 -0.57 7.62 -7.25
N ASN A 99 0.32 7.72 -6.27
CA ASN A 99 0.02 8.34 -4.97
C ASN A 99 0.21 9.85 -5.03
N THR A 100 -0.73 10.60 -4.46
CA THR A 100 -0.61 12.06 -4.32
C THR A 100 0.58 12.41 -3.43
N THR A 101 1.27 13.50 -3.75
CA THR A 101 2.41 14.01 -2.98
C THR A 101 2.15 15.38 -2.36
N PHE A 102 1.09 16.08 -2.77
CA PHE A 102 0.75 17.42 -2.32
C PHE A 102 -0.40 17.39 -1.31
N VAL A 103 -0.18 17.96 -0.14
CA VAL A 103 -1.08 17.85 1.02
C VAL A 103 -1.47 19.21 1.56
N GLU A 104 -2.63 19.27 2.20
CA GLU A 104 -3.09 20.37 3.04
C GLU A 104 -3.26 19.82 4.46
N VAL A 105 -2.70 20.50 5.46
CA VAL A 105 -2.82 20.11 6.87
C VAL A 105 -3.33 21.31 7.64
N HIS A 106 -4.44 21.14 8.35
CA HIS A 106 -5.09 22.21 9.10
C HIS A 106 -4.71 22.21 10.58
N GLY A 107 -4.67 23.41 11.16
CA GLY A 107 -4.65 23.58 12.60
C GLY A 107 -3.38 23.09 13.29
N VAL A 108 -2.24 23.10 12.60
CA VAL A 108 -0.94 22.75 13.19
C VAL A 108 -0.41 23.90 14.05
N GLN A 109 0.48 23.57 14.98
CA GLN A 109 1.15 24.52 15.86
C GLN A 109 2.66 24.39 15.72
N MET A 110 3.39 25.50 15.72
CA MET A 110 4.85 25.51 15.81
C MET A 110 5.27 24.78 17.09
N LEU A 111 6.13 23.77 16.96
CA LEU A 111 6.65 23.02 18.09
C LEU A 111 7.69 23.85 18.85
N THR A 112 8.58 24.50 18.09
CA THR A 112 9.57 25.43 18.63
C THR A 112 9.28 26.81 18.07
N LEU A 113 9.22 27.83 18.93
CA LEU A 113 8.99 29.22 18.51
C LEU A 113 10.27 29.84 17.92
N THR A 114 10.83 29.19 16.90
CA THR A 114 12.02 29.63 16.17
C THR A 114 11.99 29.07 14.76
N ASN A 115 12.41 29.86 13.79
CA ASN A 115 12.83 29.37 12.47
C ASN A 115 14.36 29.25 12.46
N VAL A 116 14.88 28.18 11.87
CA VAL A 116 16.33 28.00 11.65
C VAL A 116 16.63 28.26 10.18
N VAL A 117 17.80 28.85 9.90
CA VAL A 117 18.30 29.06 8.55
C VAL A 117 19.51 28.16 8.36
N GLU A 118 19.41 27.21 7.44
CA GLU A 118 20.42 26.17 7.21
C GLU A 118 20.40 25.68 5.76
N ASP A 119 21.25 24.69 5.44
CA ASP A 119 21.43 24.12 4.10
C ASP A 119 21.43 25.18 2.97
N CYS A 120 22.52 25.95 2.91
CA CYS A 120 22.69 27.03 1.96
C CYS A 120 23.41 26.58 0.68
N ALA A 121 22.95 27.08 -0.47
CA ALA A 121 23.61 26.91 -1.76
C ALA A 121 23.62 28.20 -2.59
N GLN A 122 24.60 28.24 -3.50
CA GLN A 122 24.75 29.31 -4.47
C GLN A 122 23.89 29.05 -5.71
N TYR A 123 23.10 30.04 -6.08
CA TYR A 123 22.32 30.11 -7.32
C TYR A 123 22.79 31.29 -8.17
N PRO A 124 22.48 31.34 -9.48
CA PRO A 124 22.89 32.45 -10.34
C PRO A 124 22.45 33.84 -9.84
N ASN A 125 21.38 33.91 -9.05
CA ASN A 125 20.80 35.14 -8.50
C ASN A 125 21.14 35.38 -7.02
N GLY A 126 22.00 34.57 -6.39
CA GLY A 126 22.45 34.79 -5.02
C GLY A 126 22.59 33.52 -4.19
N ASN A 127 22.95 33.70 -2.91
CA ASN A 127 22.98 32.63 -1.93
C ASN A 127 21.61 32.50 -1.28
N PHE A 128 21.04 31.30 -1.29
CA PHE A 128 19.77 30.99 -0.63
C PHE A 128 19.99 29.82 0.32
N CYS A 129 19.22 29.80 1.40
CA CYS A 129 19.27 28.78 2.44
C CYS A 129 17.85 28.33 2.72
N ASP A 130 17.68 27.12 3.24
CA ASP A 130 16.40 26.66 3.75
C ASP A 130 15.96 27.49 4.96
N THR A 131 14.65 27.61 5.15
CA THR A 131 14.11 28.00 6.47
C THR A 131 13.41 26.79 7.02
N THR A 132 13.87 26.27 8.15
CA THR A 132 13.37 25.04 8.73
C THR A 132 12.68 25.29 10.06
N SER A 133 11.76 24.40 10.43
CA SER A 133 11.02 24.43 11.69
C SER A 133 10.34 23.10 11.94
N ASN A 134 9.93 22.89 13.19
CA ASN A 134 9.08 21.76 13.55
C ASN A 134 7.68 22.24 13.90
N PHE A 135 6.69 21.44 13.56
CA PHE A 135 5.29 21.67 13.87
C PHE A 135 4.63 20.40 14.39
N LYS A 136 3.52 20.55 15.10
CA LYS A 136 2.76 19.46 15.70
C LYS A 136 1.28 19.60 15.46
N ASP A 137 0.58 18.48 15.53
CA ASP A 137 -0.87 18.43 15.62
C ASP A 137 -1.26 18.53 17.11
N PRO A 138 -1.84 19.66 17.56
CA PRO A 138 -2.25 19.82 18.95
C PRO A 138 -3.41 18.91 19.36
N LYS A 139 -4.09 18.26 18.41
CA LYS A 139 -5.21 17.33 18.62
C LYS A 139 -4.79 15.87 18.49
N CYS A 140 -3.51 15.60 18.23
CA CYS A 140 -2.99 14.23 18.14
C CYS A 140 -3.35 13.41 19.38
N ALA A 141 -3.89 12.21 19.15
CA ALA A 141 -4.31 11.29 20.21
C ALA A 141 -3.23 10.24 20.56
N SER A 142 -2.11 10.21 19.84
CA SER A 142 -1.01 9.27 20.10
C SER A 142 -0.35 9.57 21.45
N SER A 143 -0.01 8.52 22.20
CA SER A 143 0.82 8.64 23.40
C SER A 143 2.30 8.87 23.09
N ASP A 144 2.73 8.54 21.87
CA ASP A 144 4.08 8.87 21.37
C ASP A 144 4.03 10.25 20.70
N VAL A 145 4.69 11.22 21.33
CA VAL A 145 4.72 12.62 20.88
C VAL A 145 5.40 12.77 19.51
N ASN A 146 6.34 11.88 19.16
CA ASN A 146 7.02 11.94 17.87
C ASN A 146 6.10 11.56 16.71
N LEU A 147 5.03 10.81 16.99
CA LEU A 147 3.96 10.50 16.03
C LEU A 147 2.90 11.62 15.95
N CYS A 148 3.14 12.78 16.56
CA CYS A 148 2.26 13.94 16.54
C CYS A 148 2.93 15.18 15.93
N GLN A 149 4.16 15.06 15.44
CA GLN A 149 4.97 16.19 15.01
C GLN A 149 5.82 15.84 13.79
N MET A 150 6.19 16.87 13.03
CA MET A 150 6.91 16.76 11.76
C MET A 150 7.84 17.94 11.54
N HIS A 151 8.83 17.71 10.67
CA HIS A 151 9.70 18.73 10.14
C HIS A 151 9.10 19.41 8.90
N MET A 152 9.35 20.71 8.75
CA MET A 152 9.00 21.47 7.56
C MET A 152 10.14 22.35 7.09
N GLU A 153 10.22 22.50 5.77
CA GLU A 153 11.22 23.33 5.12
C GLU A 153 10.62 24.26 4.06
N ILE A 154 11.03 25.54 4.11
CA ILE A 154 10.93 26.43 2.96
C ILE A 154 12.26 26.34 2.21
N ASP A 155 12.19 25.64 1.08
CA ASP A 155 13.33 25.25 0.26
C ASP A 155 14.06 26.45 -0.39
N GLN A 156 15.38 26.37 -0.40
CA GLN A 156 16.30 27.33 -0.99
C GLN A 156 16.14 27.48 -2.51
N ALA A 157 15.86 26.40 -3.25
CA ALA A 157 15.64 26.47 -4.69
C ALA A 157 14.31 27.17 -4.99
N TRP A 158 13.28 26.97 -4.16
CA TRP A 158 12.02 27.72 -4.24
C TRP A 158 12.20 29.20 -3.94
N LYS A 159 13.07 29.55 -2.97
CA LYS A 159 13.43 30.96 -2.70
C LYS A 159 14.17 31.57 -3.88
N SER A 160 15.16 30.86 -4.44
CA SER A 160 15.88 31.31 -5.64
C SER A 160 14.95 31.50 -6.84
N ALA A 161 13.97 30.60 -7.02
CA ALA A 161 12.98 30.70 -8.09
C ALA A 161 11.88 31.75 -7.86
N GLY A 162 11.82 32.37 -6.66
CA GLY A 162 10.82 33.37 -6.32
C GLY A 162 9.39 32.82 -6.13
N ILE A 163 9.28 31.51 -5.87
CA ILE A 163 8.00 30.81 -5.68
C ILE A 163 7.78 30.34 -4.24
N ALA A 164 8.78 30.50 -3.36
CA ALA A 164 8.67 30.19 -1.94
C ALA A 164 7.67 31.11 -1.22
N PRO A 165 6.90 30.59 -0.26
CA PRO A 165 6.12 31.42 0.64
C PRO A 165 7.04 32.19 1.61
N GLN A 166 6.46 33.14 2.35
CA GLN A 166 7.16 33.74 3.49
C GLN A 166 7.33 32.73 4.61
N ASN A 167 8.31 32.98 5.48
CA ASN A 167 8.47 32.22 6.71
C ASN A 167 7.16 32.23 7.52
N PRO A 168 6.69 31.06 8.01
CA PRO A 168 5.61 31.01 8.96
C PRO A 168 5.92 31.86 10.19
N PRO A 169 4.91 32.56 10.74
CA PRO A 169 5.06 33.37 11.93
C PRO A 169 5.49 32.48 13.09
N VAL A 170 6.43 32.99 13.87
CA VAL A 170 6.83 32.37 15.12
C VAL A 170 5.74 32.65 16.15
N THR A 171 4.76 31.75 16.23
CA THR A 171 3.52 31.96 16.98
C THR A 171 2.96 30.67 17.55
N THR A 172 2.22 30.78 18.64
CA THR A 172 1.41 29.68 19.18
C THR A 172 0.04 29.58 18.51
N GLN A 173 -0.32 30.56 17.67
CA GLN A 173 -1.55 30.53 16.89
C GLN A 173 -1.51 29.37 15.89
N LEU A 174 -2.65 28.68 15.75
CA LEU A 174 -2.76 27.59 14.79
C LEU A 174 -2.71 28.12 13.36
N PHE A 175 -2.05 27.37 12.49
CA PHE A 175 -1.95 27.66 11.07
C PHE A 175 -2.18 26.41 10.25
N ASP A 176 -2.58 26.63 9.01
CA ASP A 176 -2.74 25.62 7.99
C ASP A 176 -1.54 25.69 7.04
N ILE A 177 -1.15 24.55 6.50
CA ILE A 177 -0.03 24.44 5.56
C ILE A 177 -0.45 23.67 4.32
N GLN A 178 0.10 24.08 3.18
CA GLN A 178 0.16 23.25 1.98
C GLN A 178 1.61 23.03 1.61
N GLY A 179 1.93 21.83 1.14
CA GLY A 179 3.27 21.50 0.67
C GLY A 179 3.38 20.07 0.15
N PHE A 180 4.59 19.71 -0.25
CA PHE A 180 4.88 18.37 -0.74
C PHE A 180 5.44 17.49 0.35
N VAL A 181 4.95 16.26 0.43
CA VAL A 181 5.51 15.25 1.34
C VAL A 181 6.81 14.71 0.76
N TYR A 182 7.85 14.67 1.58
CA TYR A 182 9.14 14.09 1.26
C TYR A 182 9.58 13.11 2.36
N TRP A 183 10.43 12.15 1.98
CA TRP A 183 11.07 11.21 2.89
C TRP A 183 12.58 11.44 2.87
N ASP A 184 13.11 11.97 3.98
CA ASP A 184 14.53 12.14 4.25
C ASP A 184 15.02 11.01 5.19
N ASP A 185 15.64 9.97 4.62
CA ASP A 185 16.16 8.85 5.41
C ASP A 185 17.42 9.19 6.22
N GLY A 186 18.00 10.38 6.03
CA GLY A 186 19.16 10.85 6.79
C GLY A 186 18.85 11.13 8.26
N HIS A 187 17.59 11.39 8.61
CA HIS A 187 17.20 11.98 9.90
C HIS A 187 16.46 11.03 10.86
N LEU A 188 16.50 9.73 10.61
CA LEU A 188 15.80 8.72 11.43
C LEU A 188 16.30 8.59 12.88
N ASN A 189 17.50 9.09 13.16
CA ASN A 189 18.11 9.08 14.49
C ASN A 189 18.22 10.47 15.12
N ASP A 190 17.69 11.50 14.44
CA ASP A 190 17.83 12.88 14.86
C ASP A 190 16.61 13.34 15.66
N SER A 191 16.85 13.71 16.93
CA SER A 191 15.78 14.19 17.82
C SER A 191 15.14 15.49 17.33
N TRP A 192 15.92 16.34 16.67
CA TRP A 192 15.43 17.61 16.12
C TRP A 192 14.50 17.40 14.92
N HIS A 193 14.56 16.24 14.25
CA HIS A 193 13.63 15.83 13.20
C HIS A 193 12.59 14.82 13.73
N SER A 194 12.39 14.78 15.06
CA SER A 194 11.42 13.92 15.75
C SER A 194 11.62 12.42 15.46
N TYR A 195 12.85 12.01 15.14
CA TYR A 195 13.21 10.65 14.76
C TYR A 195 12.38 10.08 13.59
N THR A 196 11.73 10.92 12.78
CA THR A 196 11.00 10.52 11.57
C THR A 196 11.77 10.99 10.34
N GLY A 197 11.68 10.29 9.22
CA GLY A 197 12.18 10.80 7.94
C GLY A 197 11.12 11.60 7.17
N TRP A 198 9.85 11.56 7.61
CA TRP A 198 8.78 12.28 6.94
C TRP A 198 8.85 13.78 7.23
N GLU A 199 8.78 14.58 6.17
CA GLU A 199 8.72 16.03 6.24
C GLU A 199 7.78 16.62 5.19
N ILE A 200 7.41 17.88 5.38
CA ILE A 200 6.84 18.69 4.30
C ILE A 200 7.94 19.56 3.74
N HIS A 201 8.48 19.13 2.61
CA HIS A 201 9.57 19.76 1.90
C HIS A 201 9.32 19.65 0.40
N PRO A 202 9.06 20.76 -0.31
CA PRO A 202 8.92 22.12 0.21
C PRO A 202 7.50 22.44 0.73
N ILE A 203 7.42 23.32 1.74
CA ILE A 203 6.20 24.07 2.05
C ILE A 203 5.92 25.02 0.88
N SER A 204 4.72 24.92 0.31
CA SER A 204 4.30 25.78 -0.80
C SER A 204 3.57 27.04 -0.35
N ALA A 205 2.80 26.96 0.73
CA ALA A 205 2.02 28.06 1.28
C ALA A 205 1.54 27.76 2.70
N TRP A 206 1.19 28.80 3.46
CA TRP A 206 0.56 28.67 4.77
C TRP A 206 -0.42 29.84 5.01
N ARG A 207 -1.34 29.66 5.96
CA ARG A 207 -2.24 30.72 6.45
C ARG A 207 -2.60 30.48 7.91
N TYR A 208 -3.01 31.51 8.65
CA TYR A 208 -3.62 31.28 9.95
C TYR A 208 -4.90 30.47 9.83
N SER A 209 -5.09 29.50 10.73
CA SER A 209 -6.31 28.70 10.74
C SER A 209 -7.52 29.58 11.07
N SER A 210 -8.58 29.47 10.26
CA SER A 210 -9.89 30.10 10.50
C SER A 210 -10.95 29.03 10.80
N SER A 211 -12.23 29.40 10.91
CA SER A 211 -13.31 28.40 11.03
C SER A 211 -13.23 27.41 9.86
N SER A 212 -12.80 26.19 10.15
CA SER A 212 -12.52 25.14 9.19
C SER A 212 -13.82 24.52 8.68
N THR A 213 -13.79 24.02 7.44
CA THR A 213 -14.91 23.25 6.89
C THR A 213 -14.76 21.80 7.35
N PRO A 214 -15.77 21.19 7.99
CA PRO A 214 -15.66 19.80 8.46
C PRO A 214 -15.37 18.83 7.32
N ASP A 215 -14.44 17.90 7.52
CA ASP A 215 -14.01 16.93 6.50
C ASP A 215 -13.50 15.60 7.11
N PHE A 216 -13.08 14.62 6.32
CA PHE A 216 -12.52 13.36 6.84
C PHE A 216 -11.30 12.87 6.05
N GLY A 217 -10.37 12.21 6.74
CA GLY A 217 -9.21 11.56 6.15
C GLY A 217 -9.37 10.04 6.07
N LEU A 218 -8.69 9.41 5.12
CA LEU A 218 -8.56 7.95 4.99
C LEU A 218 -7.11 7.55 5.14
N THR A 219 -6.82 6.62 6.06
CA THR A 219 -5.48 6.03 6.24
C THR A 219 -5.59 4.52 6.40
N MET A 220 -4.49 3.79 6.22
CA MET A 220 -4.44 2.34 6.37
C MET A 220 -3.31 1.95 7.30
N ASN A 221 -3.51 0.89 8.09
CA ASN A 221 -2.45 0.35 8.95
C ASN A 221 -1.28 -0.27 8.16
N LEU A 222 -1.53 -0.64 6.90
CA LEU A 222 -0.56 -1.20 5.95
C LEU A 222 -0.66 -0.45 4.62
N ASN A 223 0.46 0.10 4.17
CA ASN A 223 0.66 0.74 2.87
C ASN A 223 0.90 -0.27 1.71
N LYS A 224 1.34 -1.49 2.06
CA LYS A 224 1.56 -2.61 1.14
C LYS A 224 0.88 -3.87 1.65
N LEU A 225 -0.05 -4.38 0.86
CA LEU A 225 -0.82 -5.58 1.12
C LEU A 225 -0.19 -6.75 0.35
N SER A 226 -0.28 -7.96 0.91
CA SER A 226 0.19 -9.18 0.26
C SER A 226 -0.81 -10.30 0.46
N VAL A 227 -1.16 -11.01 -0.62
CA VAL A 227 -2.05 -12.16 -0.59
C VAL A 227 -1.51 -13.25 -1.50
N GLN A 228 -1.62 -14.51 -1.08
CA GLN A 228 -1.27 -15.65 -1.93
C GLN A 228 -2.46 -16.02 -2.83
N GLN A 229 -2.19 -16.55 -4.03
CA GLN A 229 -3.24 -17.12 -4.88
C GLN A 229 -4.07 -18.15 -4.09
N GLY A 230 -5.39 -18.10 -4.23
CA GLY A 230 -6.32 -19.00 -3.54
C GLY A 230 -6.55 -18.68 -2.06
N SER A 231 -5.95 -17.60 -1.54
CA SER A 231 -6.05 -17.20 -0.13
C SER A 231 -6.71 -15.83 0.05
N SER A 232 -6.90 -15.44 1.30
CA SER A 232 -7.34 -14.10 1.69
C SER A 232 -6.33 -13.42 2.63
N SER A 233 -6.38 -12.09 2.66
CA SER A 233 -5.64 -11.25 3.61
C SER A 233 -6.55 -10.11 4.07
N THR A 234 -6.29 -9.58 5.27
CA THR A 234 -7.02 -8.44 5.81
C THR A 234 -6.10 -7.28 6.14
N ALA A 235 -6.68 -6.08 6.21
CA ALA A 235 -6.03 -4.87 6.69
C ALA A 235 -7.09 -3.90 7.26
N THR A 236 -6.66 -2.92 8.05
CA THR A 236 -7.54 -1.99 8.75
C THR A 236 -7.47 -0.62 8.10
N LEU A 237 -8.59 -0.18 7.54
CA LEU A 237 -8.83 1.20 7.10
C LEU A 237 -9.26 2.02 8.32
N VAL A 238 -8.61 3.15 8.53
CA VAL A 238 -8.96 4.14 9.54
C VAL A 238 -9.53 5.38 8.85
N VAL A 239 -10.68 5.83 9.32
CA VAL A 239 -11.36 7.04 8.88
C VAL A 239 -11.31 8.02 10.03
N THR A 240 -10.68 9.18 9.82
CA THR A 240 -10.48 10.19 10.86
C THR A 240 -11.32 11.41 10.54
N GLY A 241 -12.10 11.88 11.52
CA GLY A 241 -12.82 13.15 11.39
C GLY A 241 -11.87 14.32 11.52
N LEU A 242 -11.89 15.23 10.54
CA LEU A 242 -11.11 16.45 10.49
C LEU A 242 -12.02 17.64 10.74
N ASP A 243 -11.49 18.69 11.37
CA ASP A 243 -12.17 19.99 11.45
C ASP A 243 -13.58 19.95 12.05
N GLY A 244 -13.79 19.07 13.02
CA GLY A 244 -15.06 18.92 13.73
C GLY A 244 -16.09 18.08 12.96
N PHE A 245 -15.67 17.32 11.95
CA PHE A 245 -16.52 16.43 11.19
C PHE A 245 -17.35 15.51 12.08
N ASN A 246 -18.65 15.51 11.77
CA ASN A 246 -19.66 14.70 12.42
C ASN A 246 -20.57 14.14 11.34
N GLY A 247 -20.49 12.84 11.09
CA GLY A 247 -21.24 12.23 10.00
C GLY A 247 -20.85 10.80 9.73
N THR A 248 -21.61 10.17 8.83
CA THR A 248 -21.38 8.80 8.38
C THR A 248 -20.67 8.80 7.03
N VAL A 249 -19.47 8.22 6.99
CA VAL A 249 -18.70 8.04 5.75
C VAL A 249 -19.06 6.68 5.16
N THR A 250 -19.61 6.69 3.94
CA THR A 250 -19.82 5.48 3.14
C THR A 250 -18.53 5.10 2.44
N LEU A 251 -18.17 3.82 2.49
CA LEU A 251 -16.89 3.30 2.03
C LEU A 251 -17.07 2.34 0.86
N SER A 252 -16.14 2.38 -0.09
CA SER A 252 -16.08 1.45 -1.22
C SER A 252 -14.63 1.12 -1.53
N ALA A 253 -14.40 -0.08 -2.08
CA ALA A 253 -13.08 -0.55 -2.47
C ALA A 253 -13.13 -1.18 -3.87
N PHE A 254 -12.08 -0.99 -4.66
CA PHE A 254 -11.92 -1.65 -5.95
C PHE A 254 -10.46 -1.93 -6.26
N VAL A 255 -10.20 -2.93 -7.10
CA VAL A 255 -8.85 -3.29 -7.57
C VAL A 255 -8.63 -2.83 -9.00
N THR A 256 -7.38 -2.78 -9.44
CA THR A 256 -7.03 -2.56 -10.85
C THR A 256 -7.85 -3.49 -11.76
N SER A 257 -8.41 -2.94 -12.84
CA SER A 257 -9.32 -3.65 -13.76
C SER A 257 -8.77 -4.98 -14.29
N LYS A 258 -7.45 -5.08 -14.47
CA LYS A 258 -6.76 -6.29 -14.96
C LYS A 258 -6.90 -7.51 -14.02
N ILE A 259 -7.19 -7.30 -12.74
CA ILE A 259 -7.41 -8.38 -11.76
C ILE A 259 -8.83 -8.42 -11.18
N ALA A 260 -9.75 -7.57 -11.65
CA ALA A 260 -11.09 -7.44 -11.09
C ALA A 260 -11.92 -8.74 -11.14
N ASN A 261 -11.66 -9.62 -12.10
CA ASN A 261 -12.35 -10.92 -12.23
C ASN A 261 -11.73 -12.03 -11.36
N THR A 262 -10.54 -11.81 -10.79
CA THR A 262 -9.79 -12.82 -10.02
C THR A 262 -9.49 -12.38 -8.59
N THR A 263 -9.83 -11.15 -8.23
CA THR A 263 -9.53 -10.58 -6.92
C THR A 263 -10.72 -9.74 -6.45
N THR A 264 -11.27 -10.11 -5.30
CA THR A 264 -12.37 -9.37 -4.66
C THR A 264 -11.84 -8.58 -3.48
N VAL A 265 -12.43 -7.41 -3.24
CA VAL A 265 -12.14 -6.54 -2.10
C VAL A 265 -13.44 -6.11 -1.44
N THR A 266 -13.50 -6.20 -0.11
CA THR A 266 -14.68 -5.82 0.67
C THR A 266 -14.28 -5.05 1.92
N LEU A 267 -15.17 -4.17 2.38
CA LEU A 267 -15.00 -3.38 3.60
C LEU A 267 -16.12 -3.72 4.57
N ASN A 268 -15.76 -4.04 5.82
CA ASN A 268 -16.73 -4.33 6.87
C ASN A 268 -16.39 -3.58 8.18
N PRO A 269 -17.21 -2.62 8.62
CA PRO A 269 -18.48 -2.20 7.99
C PRO A 269 -18.26 -1.37 6.69
N PRO A 270 -19.22 -1.35 5.75
CA PRO A 270 -19.13 -0.56 4.52
C PRO A 270 -19.43 0.94 4.74
N SER A 271 -19.74 1.33 5.98
CA SER A 271 -19.88 2.73 6.38
C SER A 271 -19.50 2.88 7.84
N VAL A 272 -18.90 4.00 8.21
CA VAL A 272 -18.51 4.30 9.59
C VAL A 272 -19.03 5.67 10.02
N SER A 273 -19.51 5.77 11.25
CA SER A 273 -19.94 7.04 11.84
C SER A 273 -18.81 7.64 12.67
N ILE A 274 -18.53 8.92 12.43
CA ILE A 274 -17.47 9.68 13.09
C ILE A 274 -18.10 10.77 13.94
N THR A 275 -17.70 10.85 15.19
CA THR A 275 -17.98 11.99 16.08
C THR A 275 -16.86 13.03 15.96
N PRO A 276 -17.10 14.32 16.31
CA PRO A 276 -16.06 15.35 16.25
C PRO A 276 -14.77 14.95 16.96
N GLY A 277 -13.63 15.02 16.25
CA GLY A 277 -12.32 14.63 16.75
C GLY A 277 -12.12 13.11 16.92
N GLY A 278 -13.10 12.31 16.52
CA GLY A 278 -13.04 10.85 16.58
C GLY A 278 -12.47 10.24 15.30
N SER A 279 -12.18 8.94 15.41
CA SER A 279 -11.88 8.07 14.28
C SER A 279 -12.72 6.80 14.37
N ALA A 280 -12.90 6.12 13.25
CA ALA A 280 -13.52 4.81 13.19
C ALA A 280 -12.79 3.93 12.17
N THR A 281 -12.99 2.62 12.28
CA THR A 281 -12.25 1.66 11.46
C THR A 281 -13.17 0.76 10.64
N SER A 282 -12.69 0.33 9.48
CA SER A 282 -13.29 -0.73 8.66
C SER A 282 -12.24 -1.75 8.27
N ILE A 283 -12.60 -3.03 8.26
CA ILE A 283 -11.69 -4.10 7.87
C ILE A 283 -11.81 -4.31 6.36
N LEU A 284 -10.70 -4.03 5.64
CA LEU A 284 -10.50 -4.42 4.25
C LEU A 284 -10.17 -5.91 4.20
N THR A 285 -10.96 -6.68 3.47
CA THR A 285 -10.64 -8.07 3.12
C THR A 285 -10.34 -8.17 1.64
N ILE A 286 -9.21 -8.76 1.30
CA ILE A 286 -8.80 -9.08 -0.08
C ILE A 286 -8.84 -10.59 -0.23
N GLN A 287 -9.48 -11.07 -1.29
CA GLN A 287 -9.45 -12.49 -1.64
C GLN A 287 -8.98 -12.68 -3.09
N ALA A 288 -7.91 -13.45 -3.27
CA ALA A 288 -7.35 -13.75 -4.58
C ALA A 288 -7.72 -15.19 -4.99
N SER A 289 -8.17 -15.36 -6.23
CA SER A 289 -8.43 -16.69 -6.77
C SER A 289 -7.11 -17.47 -6.99
N PRO A 290 -7.17 -18.81 -7.12
CA PRO A 290 -6.00 -19.61 -7.50
C PRO A 290 -5.37 -19.22 -8.85
N SER A 291 -6.13 -18.53 -9.71
CA SER A 291 -5.72 -18.07 -11.04
C SER A 291 -5.34 -16.59 -11.10
N ALA A 292 -5.34 -15.87 -9.97
CA ALA A 292 -5.04 -14.44 -9.93
C ALA A 292 -3.63 -14.14 -10.45
N LEU A 293 -3.45 -13.05 -11.19
CA LEU A 293 -2.15 -12.72 -11.78
C LEU A 293 -1.13 -12.33 -10.70
N VAL A 294 -0.01 -13.05 -10.68
CA VAL A 294 1.12 -12.76 -9.78
C VAL A 294 1.82 -11.49 -10.22
N TYR A 295 1.84 -10.48 -9.36
CA TYR A 295 2.53 -9.21 -9.54
C TYR A 295 2.60 -8.47 -8.21
N ASN A 296 3.64 -7.65 -8.02
CA ASN A 296 3.92 -7.00 -6.74
C ASN A 296 3.34 -5.58 -6.59
N TYR A 297 2.75 -5.04 -7.66
CA TYR A 297 2.35 -3.63 -7.73
C TYR A 297 0.94 -3.44 -8.32
N TRP A 298 0.00 -4.32 -7.96
CA TRP A 298 -1.42 -4.01 -8.20
C TRP A 298 -1.87 -2.87 -7.29
N THR A 299 -2.97 -2.19 -7.64
CA THR A 299 -3.52 -1.10 -6.82
C THR A 299 -4.89 -1.48 -6.29
N VAL A 300 -5.08 -1.31 -4.99
CA VAL A 300 -6.39 -1.25 -4.33
C VAL A 300 -6.73 0.22 -4.14
N THR A 301 -7.89 0.64 -4.62
CA THR A 301 -8.41 1.98 -4.41
C THR A 301 -9.53 1.92 -3.39
N LEU A 302 -9.36 2.67 -2.31
CA LEU A 302 -10.34 2.84 -1.24
C LEU A 302 -10.96 4.23 -1.38
N LYS A 303 -12.28 4.32 -1.32
CA LYS A 303 -13.01 5.57 -1.48
C LYS A 303 -13.99 5.74 -0.34
N GLY A 304 -13.95 6.90 0.31
CA GLY A 304 -14.91 7.34 1.31
C GLY A 304 -15.74 8.51 0.78
N THR A 305 -17.03 8.55 1.10
CA THR A 305 -17.93 9.63 0.70
C THR A 305 -18.88 10.04 1.83
N ASN A 306 -19.12 11.33 1.99
CA ASN A 306 -20.17 11.88 2.84
C ASN A 306 -20.75 13.15 2.18
N GLY A 307 -21.99 13.09 1.70
CA GLY A 307 -22.59 14.21 0.96
C GLY A 307 -21.75 14.61 -0.26
N GLY A 308 -21.25 15.85 -0.28
CA GLY A 308 -20.36 16.35 -1.34
C GLY A 308 -18.87 16.00 -1.16
N LEU A 309 -18.48 15.48 0.01
CA LEU A 309 -17.09 15.11 0.30
C LEU A 309 -16.76 13.74 -0.28
N THR A 310 -15.61 13.63 -0.93
CA THR A 310 -15.10 12.39 -1.51
C THR A 310 -13.59 12.34 -1.35
N HIS A 311 -13.10 11.30 -0.70
CA HIS A 311 -11.66 11.04 -0.52
C HIS A 311 -11.28 9.67 -1.03
N THR A 312 -10.07 9.57 -1.59
CA THR A 312 -9.54 8.34 -2.17
C THR A 312 -8.17 8.04 -1.61
N LEU A 313 -7.95 6.79 -1.19
CA LEU A 313 -6.67 6.26 -0.74
C LEU A 313 -6.26 5.11 -1.66
N LEU A 314 -5.02 5.15 -2.14
CA LEU A 314 -4.44 4.11 -3.00
C LEU A 314 -3.47 3.26 -2.19
N VAL A 315 -3.59 1.94 -2.31
CA VAL A 315 -2.76 0.97 -1.57
C VAL A 315 -2.16 -0.03 -2.56
N THR A 316 -0.88 -0.36 -2.38
CA THR A 316 -0.21 -1.35 -3.23
C THR A 316 -0.57 -2.77 -2.78
N LEU A 317 -0.86 -3.66 -3.72
CA LEU A 317 -1.17 -5.07 -3.50
C LEU A 317 -0.18 -5.95 -4.25
N ALA A 318 0.50 -6.83 -3.50
CA ALA A 318 1.25 -7.95 -4.04
C ALA A 318 0.36 -9.21 -4.04
N ILE A 319 0.22 -9.83 -5.20
CA ILE A 319 -0.34 -11.17 -5.33
C ILE A 319 0.82 -12.12 -5.57
N THR A 320 1.02 -13.07 -4.65
CA THR A 320 2.14 -14.01 -4.66
C THR A 320 1.67 -15.43 -4.93
N ARG A 321 2.57 -16.28 -5.44
CA ARG A 321 2.31 -17.71 -5.59
C ARG A 321 2.49 -18.39 -4.22
N PRO A 322 1.67 -19.40 -3.87
CA PRO A 322 1.98 -20.28 -2.75
C PRO A 322 3.36 -20.94 -2.91
N PRO A 323 4.01 -21.35 -1.81
CA PRO A 323 5.27 -22.08 -1.87
C PRO A 323 5.16 -23.33 -2.77
N PRO A 324 6.24 -23.72 -3.47
CA PRO A 324 6.24 -24.95 -4.27
C PRO A 324 5.88 -26.18 -3.44
N ASP A 325 4.98 -27.02 -3.94
CA ASP A 325 4.52 -28.24 -3.25
C ASP A 325 4.22 -29.37 -4.26
N PHE A 326 3.83 -30.57 -3.83
CA PHE A 326 3.37 -31.63 -4.72
C PHE A 326 2.17 -32.37 -4.15
N ASN A 327 1.39 -33.02 -5.01
CA ASN A 327 0.35 -33.96 -4.58
C ASN A 327 0.80 -35.41 -4.85
N ILE A 328 0.15 -36.37 -4.19
CA ILE A 328 0.31 -37.80 -4.46
C ILE A 328 -1.06 -38.46 -4.55
N SER A 329 -1.23 -39.37 -5.51
CA SER A 329 -2.45 -40.15 -5.72
C SER A 329 -2.13 -41.58 -6.16
N ALA A 330 -3.06 -42.51 -5.94
CA ALA A 330 -2.95 -43.91 -6.36
C ALA A 330 -4.16 -44.33 -7.21
N SER A 331 -3.90 -45.02 -8.32
CA SER A 331 -4.96 -45.55 -9.20
C SER A 331 -4.62 -46.96 -9.71
N PRO A 332 -5.47 -47.97 -9.43
CA PRO A 332 -6.70 -47.89 -8.64
C PRO A 332 -6.43 -47.68 -7.13
N ALA A 333 -7.33 -46.99 -6.43
CA ALA A 333 -7.24 -46.78 -4.97
C ALA A 333 -7.60 -48.04 -4.16
N SER A 334 -8.09 -49.09 -4.82
CA SER A 334 -8.32 -50.39 -4.21
C SER A 334 -8.11 -51.53 -5.19
N ALA A 335 -7.81 -52.72 -4.66
CA ALA A 335 -7.60 -53.91 -5.46
C ALA A 335 -8.00 -55.17 -4.68
N THR A 336 -8.55 -56.14 -5.40
CA THR A 336 -8.74 -57.51 -4.89
C THR A 336 -7.65 -58.42 -5.44
N LEU A 337 -7.14 -59.30 -4.58
CA LEU A 337 -6.12 -60.32 -4.85
C LEU A 337 -6.58 -61.66 -4.28
N THR A 338 -6.21 -62.75 -4.94
CA THR A 338 -6.25 -64.09 -4.35
C THR A 338 -4.88 -64.44 -3.75
N PRO A 339 -4.76 -65.39 -2.80
CA PRO A 339 -3.45 -65.85 -2.33
C PRO A 339 -2.56 -66.35 -3.48
N GLY A 340 -1.28 -65.97 -3.47
CA GLY A 340 -0.32 -66.31 -4.52
C GLY A 340 -0.38 -65.43 -5.78
N SER A 341 -1.11 -64.31 -5.75
CA SER A 341 -1.25 -63.40 -6.89
C SER A 341 -0.62 -62.02 -6.63
N SER A 342 -0.48 -61.21 -7.68
CA SER A 342 0.08 -59.87 -7.59
C SER A 342 -0.72 -58.87 -8.40
N ARG A 343 -0.72 -57.60 -7.97
CA ARG A 343 -1.33 -56.50 -8.71
C ARG A 343 -0.48 -55.25 -8.62
N SER A 344 -0.49 -54.49 -9.72
CA SER A 344 0.18 -53.21 -9.81
C SER A 344 -0.82 -52.06 -9.67
N VAL A 345 -0.41 -51.01 -8.97
CA VAL A 345 -1.12 -49.75 -8.79
C VAL A 345 -0.19 -48.62 -9.23
N THR A 346 -0.71 -47.68 -10.03
CA THR A 346 0.06 -46.52 -10.44
C THR A 346 -0.01 -45.46 -9.36
N ILE A 347 1.15 -45.03 -8.86
CA ILE A 347 1.28 -43.88 -7.97
C ILE A 347 1.67 -42.68 -8.83
N THR A 348 0.86 -41.64 -8.82
CA THR A 348 1.11 -40.41 -9.57
C THR A 348 1.41 -39.29 -8.60
N LEU A 349 2.52 -38.59 -8.83
CA LEU A 349 2.88 -37.37 -8.14
C LEU A 349 2.82 -36.19 -9.11
N GLN A 350 2.18 -35.11 -8.70
CA GLN A 350 2.00 -33.93 -9.54
C GLN A 350 2.65 -32.71 -8.89
N SER A 351 3.38 -31.93 -9.70
CA SER A 351 3.91 -30.64 -9.30
C SER A 351 2.78 -29.68 -8.97
N MET A 352 2.85 -29.03 -7.81
CA MET A 352 1.98 -27.91 -7.41
C MET A 352 2.85 -26.66 -7.28
N TYR A 353 2.32 -25.52 -7.74
CA TYR A 353 3.01 -24.23 -7.67
C TYR A 353 4.44 -24.25 -8.23
N ASN A 354 4.65 -24.99 -9.32
CA ASN A 354 5.94 -25.16 -9.99
C ASN A 354 7.03 -25.84 -9.15
N PHE A 355 6.66 -26.75 -8.26
CA PHE A 355 7.60 -27.62 -7.56
C PHE A 355 8.47 -28.42 -8.51
N THR A 356 9.77 -28.38 -8.24
CA THR A 356 10.80 -29.20 -8.86
C THR A 356 11.58 -29.89 -7.76
N GLY A 357 11.74 -31.20 -7.84
CA GLY A 357 12.49 -31.92 -6.81
C GLY A 357 12.38 -33.41 -6.92
N THR A 358 13.23 -34.09 -6.16
CA THR A 358 13.19 -35.55 -6.02
C THR A 358 12.35 -35.91 -4.81
N VAL A 359 11.31 -36.72 -5.05
CA VAL A 359 10.42 -37.23 -4.02
C VAL A 359 10.76 -38.69 -3.76
N ASN A 360 11.06 -39.02 -2.51
CA ASN A 360 11.31 -40.38 -2.04
C ASN A 360 10.00 -41.00 -1.58
N LEU A 361 9.78 -42.26 -1.96
CA LEU A 361 8.55 -42.99 -1.72
C LEU A 361 8.82 -44.19 -0.80
N ALA A 362 7.95 -44.38 0.18
CA ALA A 362 7.97 -45.55 1.06
C ALA A 362 6.56 -46.14 1.16
N ALA A 363 6.45 -47.47 1.09
CA ALA A 363 5.20 -48.18 1.28
C ALA A 363 5.23 -48.97 2.59
N SER A 364 4.13 -48.95 3.34
CA SER A 364 3.93 -49.76 4.54
C SER A 364 2.55 -50.41 4.50
N VAL A 365 2.45 -51.66 4.95
CA VAL A 365 1.20 -52.42 4.97
C VAL A 365 0.67 -52.54 6.40
N ALA A 366 -0.63 -52.31 6.58
CA ALA A 366 -1.35 -52.50 7.83
C ALA A 366 -2.53 -53.49 7.65
N PRO A 367 -2.84 -54.33 8.65
CA PRO A 367 -2.11 -54.51 9.91
C PRO A 367 -0.70 -55.07 9.68
N ALA A 368 0.26 -54.63 10.51
CA ALA A 368 1.64 -55.08 10.43
C ALA A 368 1.77 -56.51 10.99
N ASP A 369 2.54 -57.35 10.30
CA ASP A 369 2.89 -58.68 10.80
C ASP A 369 3.80 -58.55 12.03
N THR A 370 3.26 -58.77 13.22
CA THR A 370 3.95 -58.42 14.48
C THR A 370 4.27 -59.59 15.39
N THR A 371 4.02 -60.87 15.04
CA THR A 371 4.50 -62.01 15.85
C THR A 371 4.78 -63.28 15.04
N ALA A 372 5.97 -63.84 15.25
CA ALA A 372 6.52 -65.03 14.59
C ALA A 372 5.86 -66.37 14.99
N SER A 373 4.56 -66.43 15.31
CA SER A 373 3.92 -67.74 15.53
C SER A 373 2.42 -67.83 15.23
N LEU A 374 1.63 -66.74 15.20
CA LEU A 374 0.18 -66.80 14.93
C LEU A 374 -0.40 -65.51 14.29
N SER A 375 0.42 -64.58 13.81
CA SER A 375 -0.02 -63.33 13.15
C SER A 375 -0.47 -63.59 11.69
N PRO A 376 -1.47 -62.88 11.15
CA PRO A 376 -1.82 -62.99 9.74
C PRO A 376 -0.62 -62.61 8.86
N VAL A 377 -0.24 -63.51 7.94
CA VAL A 377 0.75 -63.19 6.91
C VAL A 377 0.11 -62.17 5.97
N GLY A 378 0.55 -60.91 6.04
CA GLY A 378 0.06 -59.84 5.18
C GLY A 378 0.61 -59.91 3.75
N PRO A 379 0.05 -59.13 2.81
CA PRO A 379 0.67 -58.92 1.50
C PRO A 379 1.97 -58.12 1.64
N SER A 380 2.90 -58.31 0.72
CA SER A 380 4.08 -57.45 0.57
C SER A 380 3.80 -56.33 -0.43
N ALA A 381 4.35 -55.14 -0.18
CA ALA A 381 4.24 -53.97 -1.04
C ALA A 381 5.64 -53.46 -1.41
N SER A 382 5.87 -53.17 -2.69
CA SER A 382 7.12 -52.61 -3.19
C SER A 382 6.85 -51.51 -4.21
N LEU A 383 7.75 -50.53 -4.28
CA LEU A 383 7.64 -49.39 -5.19
C LEU A 383 8.79 -49.42 -6.18
N SER A 384 8.49 -49.20 -7.46
CA SER A 384 9.51 -49.09 -8.51
C SER A 384 9.16 -47.96 -9.50
N PRO A 385 9.96 -46.88 -9.54
CA PRO A 385 11.10 -46.58 -8.66
C PRO A 385 10.66 -46.13 -7.24
N THR A 386 11.53 -46.23 -6.24
CA THR A 386 11.32 -45.69 -4.87
C THR A 386 11.63 -44.20 -4.74
N SER A 387 12.13 -43.56 -5.80
CA SER A 387 12.34 -42.12 -5.87
C SER A 387 12.02 -41.64 -7.27
N VAL A 388 11.32 -40.53 -7.39
CA VAL A 388 11.01 -39.91 -8.68
C VAL A 388 11.37 -38.42 -8.67
N THR A 389 11.79 -37.90 -9.81
CA THR A 389 12.00 -36.46 -9.98
C THR A 389 10.81 -35.84 -10.69
N ILE A 390 10.19 -34.85 -10.06
CA ILE A 390 9.09 -34.08 -10.63
C ILE A 390 9.66 -32.82 -11.28
N ALA A 391 9.37 -32.62 -12.58
CA ALA A 391 9.64 -31.37 -13.27
C ALA A 391 8.54 -30.33 -12.97
N GLY A 392 8.87 -29.04 -13.11
CA GLY A 392 7.94 -27.94 -12.81
C GLY A 392 6.69 -28.01 -13.70
N ASN A 393 5.51 -27.94 -13.08
CA ASN A 393 4.20 -28.17 -13.72
C ASN A 393 4.04 -29.55 -14.39
N GLY A 394 4.95 -30.49 -14.12
CA GLY A 394 4.90 -31.85 -14.62
C GLY A 394 4.32 -32.84 -13.61
N SER A 395 4.38 -34.12 -13.99
CA SER A 395 4.08 -35.25 -13.13
C SER A 395 5.17 -36.31 -13.25
N ALA A 396 5.26 -37.15 -12.23
CA ALA A 396 6.09 -38.35 -12.24
C ALA A 396 5.30 -39.52 -11.67
N THR A 397 5.67 -40.74 -12.07
CA THR A 397 4.96 -41.94 -11.65
C THR A 397 5.89 -42.97 -11.04
N SER A 398 5.35 -43.73 -10.08
CA SER A 398 5.95 -44.95 -9.54
C SER A 398 4.93 -46.08 -9.58
N THR A 399 5.38 -47.31 -9.74
CA THR A 399 4.50 -48.49 -9.69
C THR A 399 4.59 -49.12 -8.31
N LEU A 400 3.44 -49.20 -7.63
CA LEU A 400 3.27 -50.00 -6.43
C LEU A 400 2.89 -51.43 -6.86
N SER A 401 3.76 -52.40 -6.57
CA SER A 401 3.46 -53.81 -6.73
C SER A 401 3.10 -54.43 -5.38
N VAL A 402 1.88 -54.95 -5.28
CA VAL A 402 1.39 -55.69 -4.12
C VAL A 402 1.31 -57.16 -4.48
N SER A 403 1.91 -58.03 -3.67
CA SER A 403 1.92 -59.48 -3.87
C SER A 403 1.49 -60.22 -2.62
N THR A 404 0.69 -61.26 -2.80
CA THR A 404 0.29 -62.21 -1.76
C THR A 404 1.07 -63.51 -1.92
N SER A 405 1.38 -64.17 -0.81
CA SER A 405 1.85 -65.55 -0.82
C SER A 405 0.67 -66.52 -0.72
N LEU A 406 0.92 -67.81 -0.88
CA LEU A 406 -0.10 -68.84 -0.60
C LEU A 406 -0.49 -68.91 0.89
N LEU A 407 0.30 -68.32 1.78
CA LEU A 407 0.02 -68.25 3.21
C LEU A 407 -0.68 -66.93 3.60
N THR A 408 -0.83 -65.98 2.66
CA THR A 408 -1.43 -64.69 2.98
C THR A 408 -2.86 -64.84 3.44
N THR A 409 -3.17 -64.33 4.63
CA THR A 409 -4.48 -64.50 5.25
C THR A 409 -5.53 -63.67 4.52
N PRO A 410 -6.69 -64.24 4.13
CA PRO A 410 -7.80 -63.47 3.59
C PRO A 410 -8.24 -62.36 4.55
N GLY A 411 -8.49 -61.16 4.01
CA GLY A 411 -8.78 -59.99 4.82
C GLY A 411 -8.51 -58.69 4.06
N THR A 412 -8.77 -57.56 4.73
CA THR A 412 -8.53 -56.23 4.17
C THR A 412 -7.25 -55.65 4.76
N TYR A 413 -6.37 -55.18 3.88
CA TYR A 413 -5.11 -54.54 4.21
C TYR A 413 -5.09 -53.13 3.64
N THR A 414 -4.42 -52.22 4.33
CA THR A 414 -4.19 -50.85 3.84
C THR A 414 -2.71 -50.69 3.54
N VAL A 415 -2.39 -50.35 2.30
CA VAL A 415 -1.04 -49.94 1.91
C VAL A 415 -0.98 -48.42 1.97
N THR A 416 -0.19 -47.87 2.88
CA THR A 416 0.09 -46.43 2.95
C THR A 416 1.36 -46.15 2.17
N ILE A 417 1.29 -45.20 1.25
CA ILE A 417 2.41 -44.72 0.44
C ILE A 417 2.73 -43.31 0.92
N LYS A 418 3.89 -43.16 1.56
CA LYS A 418 4.45 -41.87 1.99
C LYS A 418 5.38 -41.34 0.92
N ALA A 419 5.33 -40.03 0.70
CA ALA A 419 6.11 -39.30 -0.28
C ALA A 419 6.77 -38.09 0.38
N ASP A 420 8.10 -38.08 0.41
CA ASP A 420 8.90 -37.08 1.13
C ASP A 420 9.87 -36.35 0.19
N SER A 421 9.94 -35.02 0.29
CA SER A 421 10.96 -34.19 -0.35
C SER A 421 11.37 -33.04 0.56
N GLY A 422 12.54 -33.15 1.20
CA GLY A 422 13.00 -32.18 2.18
C GLY A 422 12.05 -32.10 3.38
N THR A 423 11.42 -30.94 3.58
CA THR A 423 10.41 -30.72 4.64
C THR A 423 8.98 -31.04 4.20
N LEU A 424 8.73 -31.33 2.93
CA LEU A 424 7.41 -31.67 2.39
C LEU A 424 7.16 -33.17 2.55
N SER A 425 5.99 -33.53 3.08
CA SER A 425 5.57 -34.91 3.31
C SER A 425 4.09 -35.06 2.99
N HIS A 426 3.74 -35.91 2.04
CA HIS A 426 2.37 -36.26 1.68
C HIS A 426 2.17 -37.77 1.67
N SER A 427 0.93 -38.23 1.71
CA SER A 427 0.63 -39.66 1.63
C SER A 427 -0.66 -39.96 0.89
N THR A 428 -0.72 -41.13 0.28
CA THR A 428 -1.94 -41.73 -0.26
C THR A 428 -2.08 -43.17 0.23
N THR A 429 -3.27 -43.76 0.11
CA THR A 429 -3.52 -45.13 0.56
C THR A 429 -4.14 -45.97 -0.56
N VAL A 430 -3.88 -47.27 -0.52
CA VAL A 430 -4.50 -48.28 -1.38
C VAL A 430 -5.09 -49.37 -0.52
N THR A 431 -6.37 -49.66 -0.69
CA THR A 431 -7.05 -50.74 0.02
C THR A 431 -6.92 -52.06 -0.73
N ILE A 432 -6.37 -53.08 -0.09
CA ILE A 432 -6.15 -54.41 -0.66
C ILE A 432 -7.07 -55.42 0.02
N THR A 433 -7.94 -56.05 -0.74
CA THR A 433 -8.79 -57.14 -0.26
C THR A 433 -8.20 -58.47 -0.74
N VAL A 434 -7.88 -59.37 0.19
CA VAL A 434 -7.47 -60.73 -0.12
C VAL A 434 -8.66 -61.66 0.09
N SER A 435 -9.14 -62.32 -0.96
CA SER A 435 -10.25 -63.29 -0.91
C SER A 435 -9.84 -64.64 -1.51
N LEU A 436 -10.51 -65.72 -1.08
CA LEU A 436 -10.28 -67.06 -1.61
C LEU A 436 -10.97 -67.32 -2.96
N THR A 437 -11.80 -66.37 -3.41
CA THR A 437 -12.57 -66.40 -4.67
C THR A 437 -12.67 -64.99 -5.21
#